data_AF-A0A6J6I3K2-F1
#
_entry.id   AF-A0A6J6I3K2-F1
#
_cell.length_a   1.000
_cell.length_b   1.000
_cell.length_c   1.000
_cell.angle_alpha   90.00
_cell.angle_beta   90.00
_cell.angle_gamma   90.00
#
_symmetry.space_group_name_H-M   'P 1'
#
loop_
_entity.id
_entity.type
_entity.pdbx_description
1 polymer ?
#
loop_
_entity_poly.entity_id
_entity_poly.type
_entity_poly.pdbx_seq_one_letter_code
_entity_poly.pdbx_strand_id
1 'polypeptide(L)'
;MLEKSGYLDVLKASRDPQDEARVENLEELIVVARDFQRNNPEGRLPDFLNEVALVAAADDLDDESGTVSLMTLHTAKGLEYPIVFLTGLEEGLLPHRMSFVMAGGMAEERRLFYVGITRAKKKLYLSLAMSRSLYGESESATPSRYLQEIPGHLIDWRESGSGRGGTPKRYTPSIAETTGFRSVEKPKTEWAGAINQVRNNEGLQLAVGDTVEHDAFGKGRVVAVQGEGTKQTAEINFGGHGTKRLLVKVAPITKL
;
A
#
# COMPACT_ATOMS: atom_id res chain seq x y z
N MET A 1 20.67 -14.57 -0.50
CA MET A 1 20.02 -15.38 -1.56
C MET A 1 20.02 -14.61 -2.87
N LEU A 2 19.63 -13.33 -2.86
CA LEU A 2 19.69 -12.41 -4.01
C LEU A 2 21.08 -12.36 -4.68
N GLU A 3 22.15 -12.14 -3.90
CA GLU A 3 23.53 -12.14 -4.42
C GLU A 3 23.95 -13.53 -4.96
N LYS A 4 23.72 -14.60 -4.18
CA LYS A 4 24.09 -15.96 -4.60
C LYS A 4 23.37 -16.45 -5.86
N SER A 5 22.17 -15.91 -6.13
CA SER A 5 21.41 -16.22 -7.34
C SER A 5 21.91 -15.48 -8.59
N GLY A 6 22.76 -14.46 -8.41
CA GLY A 6 23.20 -13.56 -9.48
C GLY A 6 22.12 -12.57 -9.94
N TYR A 7 20.90 -12.65 -9.41
CA TYR A 7 19.77 -11.82 -9.85
C TYR A 7 20.01 -10.32 -9.64
N LEU A 8 20.59 -9.95 -8.48
CA LEU A 8 20.92 -8.56 -8.18
C LEU A 8 22.00 -8.02 -9.13
N ASP A 9 22.99 -8.84 -9.46
CA ASP A 9 24.09 -8.46 -10.36
C ASP A 9 23.59 -8.26 -11.79
N VAL A 10 22.65 -9.10 -12.23
CA VAL A 10 21.98 -8.96 -13.54
C VAL A 10 21.22 -7.64 -13.63
N LEU A 11 20.44 -7.29 -12.59
CA LEU A 11 19.69 -6.03 -12.58
C LEU A 11 20.63 -4.82 -12.51
N LYS A 12 21.68 -4.87 -11.68
CA LYS A 12 22.68 -3.79 -11.57
C LYS A 12 23.52 -3.60 -12.83
N ALA A 13 23.74 -4.65 -13.61
CA ALA A 13 24.46 -4.58 -14.88
C ALA A 13 23.57 -4.11 -16.04
N SER A 14 22.25 -4.05 -15.84
CA SER A 14 21.31 -3.61 -16.86
C SER A 14 21.44 -2.12 -17.15
N ARG A 15 21.12 -1.75 -18.39
CA ARG A 15 21.02 -0.34 -18.84
C ARG A 15 19.58 0.12 -18.93
N ASP A 16 18.61 -0.73 -18.60
CA ASP A 16 17.22 -0.37 -18.55
C ASP A 16 16.96 0.48 -17.29
N PRO A 17 16.49 1.73 -17.42
CA PRO A 17 16.14 2.57 -16.27
C PRO A 17 15.11 1.93 -15.33
N GLN A 18 14.28 1.01 -15.82
CA GLN A 18 13.33 0.29 -14.97
C GLN A 18 13.98 -0.73 -14.04
N ASP A 19 15.16 -1.25 -14.39
CA ASP A 19 15.83 -2.26 -13.57
C ASP A 19 16.45 -1.68 -12.31
N GLU A 20 16.80 -0.38 -12.30
CA GLU A 20 17.24 0.31 -11.09
C GLU A 20 16.10 0.49 -10.08
N ALA A 21 14.90 0.87 -10.55
CA ALA A 21 13.71 0.88 -9.71
C ALA A 21 13.37 -0.52 -9.17
N ARG A 22 13.67 -1.58 -9.92
CA ARG A 22 13.54 -2.97 -9.42
C ARG A 22 14.58 -3.29 -8.35
N VAL A 23 15.82 -2.81 -8.48
CA VAL A 23 16.85 -2.95 -7.45
C VAL A 23 16.40 -2.25 -6.17
N GLU A 24 15.89 -1.01 -6.26
CA GLU A 24 15.36 -0.29 -5.09
C GLU A 24 14.22 -1.04 -4.42
N ASN A 25 13.26 -1.58 -5.19
CA ASN A 25 12.18 -2.41 -4.64
C ASN A 25 12.70 -3.67 -3.92
N LEU A 26 13.78 -4.28 -4.42
CA LEU A 26 14.41 -5.43 -3.77
C LEU A 26 15.15 -5.03 -2.49
N GLU A 27 15.79 -3.86 -2.47
CA GLU A 27 16.44 -3.32 -1.27
C GLU A 27 15.40 -2.97 -0.20
N GLU A 28 14.25 -2.43 -0.59
CA GLU A 28 13.12 -2.18 0.32
C GLU A 28 12.53 -3.47 0.87
N LEU A 29 12.41 -4.52 0.06
CA LEU A 29 11.99 -5.84 0.55
C LEU A 29 12.92 -6.37 1.67
N ILE A 30 14.22 -6.07 1.60
CA ILE A 30 15.18 -6.41 2.67
C ILE A 30 14.90 -5.60 3.93
N VAL A 31 14.54 -4.32 3.82
CA VAL A 31 14.15 -3.47 4.95
C VAL A 31 12.90 -4.03 5.63
N VAL A 32 11.85 -4.31 4.86
CA VAL A 32 10.60 -4.91 5.37
C VAL A 32 10.89 -6.24 6.09
N ALA A 33 11.76 -7.08 5.54
CA ALA A 33 12.17 -8.32 6.19
C ALA A 33 12.95 -8.09 7.50
N ARG A 34 13.82 -7.07 7.56
CA ARG A 34 14.55 -6.70 8.80
C ARG A 34 13.60 -6.17 9.87
N ASP A 35 12.65 -5.32 9.48
CA ASP A 35 11.66 -4.76 10.40
C ASP A 35 10.72 -5.86 10.92
N PHE A 36 10.32 -6.80 10.05
CA PHE A 36 9.59 -8.01 10.48
C PHE A 36 10.38 -8.79 11.53
N GLN A 37 11.66 -9.08 11.29
CA GLN A 37 12.49 -9.83 12.24
C GLN A 37 12.68 -9.08 13.57
N ARG A 38 12.80 -7.75 13.52
CA ARG A 38 12.92 -6.91 14.72
C ARG A 38 11.64 -6.94 15.57
N ASN A 39 10.48 -6.90 14.92
CA ASN A 39 9.18 -6.93 15.58
C ASN A 39 8.76 -8.34 15.99
N ASN A 40 9.30 -9.36 15.32
CA ASN A 40 9.03 -10.78 15.55
C ASN A 40 10.36 -11.54 15.77
N PRO A 41 10.98 -11.45 16.97
CA PRO A 41 12.28 -12.05 17.22
C PRO A 41 12.33 -13.57 17.00
N GLU A 42 11.21 -14.25 17.26
CA GLU A 42 11.02 -15.71 17.06
C GLU A 42 10.41 -16.04 15.68
N GLY A 43 10.08 -15.02 14.88
CA GLY A 43 9.45 -15.18 13.57
C GLY A 43 10.38 -15.87 12.58
N ARG A 44 9.82 -16.80 11.81
CA ARG A 44 10.55 -17.55 10.77
C ARG A 44 10.10 -17.11 9.38
N LEU A 45 10.85 -17.53 8.36
CA LEU A 45 10.52 -17.23 6.96
C LEU A 45 9.07 -17.55 6.57
N PRO A 46 8.45 -18.67 6.99
CA PRO A 46 7.04 -18.92 6.70
C PRO A 46 6.10 -17.87 7.30
N ASP A 47 6.43 -17.32 8.46
CA ASP A 47 5.62 -16.30 9.14
C ASP A 47 5.70 -14.97 8.38
N PHE A 48 6.91 -14.59 7.94
CA PHE A 48 7.12 -13.44 7.06
C PHE A 48 6.35 -13.57 5.74
N LEU A 49 6.43 -14.74 5.09
CA LEU A 49 5.72 -14.98 3.83
C LEU A 49 4.20 -14.96 4.01
N ASN A 50 3.69 -15.41 5.15
CA ASN A 50 2.26 -15.31 5.47
C ASN A 50 1.82 -13.85 5.64
N GLU A 51 2.61 -13.04 6.34
CA GLU A 51 2.31 -11.61 6.53
C GLU A 51 2.31 -10.85 5.20
N VAL A 52 3.32 -11.07 4.36
CA VAL A 52 3.38 -10.47 3.01
C VAL A 52 2.21 -10.93 2.14
N ALA A 53 1.84 -12.21 2.20
CA ALA A 53 0.71 -12.74 1.43
C ALA A 53 -0.65 -12.17 1.90
N LEU A 54 -0.80 -11.92 3.21
CA LEU A 54 -2.00 -11.27 3.78
C LEU A 54 -2.13 -9.83 3.30
N VAL A 55 -1.04 -9.08 3.24
CA VAL A 55 -1.01 -7.70 2.73
C VAL A 55 -1.35 -7.67 1.24
N ALA A 56 -0.77 -8.58 0.44
CA ALA A 56 -1.05 -8.66 -1.00
C ALA A 56 -2.50 -9.07 -1.31
N ALA A 57 -3.13 -9.90 -0.46
CA ALA A 57 -4.53 -10.29 -0.62
C ALA A 57 -5.52 -9.16 -0.27
N ALA A 58 -5.08 -8.14 0.50
CA ALA A 58 -5.90 -6.96 0.79
C ALA A 58 -5.99 -5.99 -0.40
N ASP A 59 -5.04 -6.05 -1.34
CA ASP A 59 -5.05 -5.25 -2.58
C ASP A 59 -6.06 -5.75 -3.63
N ASP A 60 -6.58 -6.98 -3.49
CA ASP A 60 -7.56 -7.61 -4.40
C ASP A 60 -9.03 -7.37 -3.98
N LEU A 61 -9.28 -6.48 -3.01
CA LEU A 61 -10.63 -6.21 -2.48
C LEU A 61 -11.35 -5.09 -3.25
N ASP A 62 -12.56 -5.40 -3.72
CA ASP A 62 -13.48 -4.56 -4.50
C ASP A 62 -13.46 -3.06 -4.15
N ASP A 63 -13.38 -2.23 -5.20
CA ASP A 63 -13.57 -0.77 -5.20
C ASP A 63 -14.94 -0.33 -4.64
N GLU A 64 -15.86 -1.27 -4.42
CA GLU A 64 -17.22 -1.03 -3.94
C GLU A 64 -17.29 -0.64 -2.44
N SER A 65 -16.16 -0.70 -1.72
CA SER A 65 -16.11 -0.57 -0.26
C SER A 65 -15.37 0.68 0.29
N GLY A 66 -15.43 1.83 -0.39
CA GLY A 66 -14.93 3.09 0.20
C GLY A 66 -13.47 3.06 0.64
N THR A 67 -12.67 2.21 -0.01
CA THR A 67 -11.24 2.02 0.21
C THR A 67 -10.44 3.17 -0.40
N VAL A 68 -9.18 3.33 0.05
CA VAL A 68 -8.24 4.29 -0.54
C VAL A 68 -7.32 3.52 -1.48
N SER A 69 -7.33 3.89 -2.76
CA SER A 69 -6.42 3.28 -3.74
C SER A 69 -5.01 3.88 -3.62
N LEU A 70 -4.02 3.02 -3.36
CA LEU A 70 -2.61 3.37 -3.42
C LEU A 70 -2.01 2.85 -4.73
N MET A 71 -1.26 3.69 -5.42
CA MET A 71 -0.65 3.33 -6.70
C MET A 71 0.54 4.24 -7.01
N THR A 72 1.39 3.82 -7.94
CA THR A 72 2.48 4.67 -8.43
C THR A 72 1.96 5.68 -9.45
N LEU A 73 2.69 6.78 -9.67
CA LEU A 73 2.34 7.78 -10.69
C LEU A 73 2.18 7.17 -12.10
N HIS A 74 3.00 6.18 -12.41
CA HIS A 74 2.98 5.49 -13.71
C HIS A 74 1.67 4.71 -13.92
N THR A 75 1.20 4.00 -12.90
CA THR A 75 -0.02 3.20 -12.98
C THR A 75 -1.28 4.04 -12.90
N ALA A 76 -1.19 5.29 -12.42
CA ALA A 76 -2.31 6.23 -12.38
C ALA A 76 -2.69 6.81 -13.76
N LYS A 77 -1.90 6.57 -14.83
CA LYS A 77 -2.15 7.12 -16.16
C LYS A 77 -3.51 6.65 -16.71
N GLY A 78 -4.35 7.60 -17.11
CA GLY A 78 -5.69 7.32 -17.64
C GLY A 78 -6.77 7.13 -16.58
N LEU A 79 -6.42 7.13 -15.30
CA LEU A 79 -7.36 7.10 -14.18
C LEU A 79 -7.60 8.53 -13.66
N GLU A 80 -8.73 8.78 -13.02
CA GLU A 80 -9.01 10.09 -12.43
C GLU A 80 -9.88 9.94 -11.18
N TYR A 81 -9.56 10.71 -10.13
CA TYR A 81 -10.19 10.60 -8.82
C TYR A 81 -10.75 11.95 -8.35
N PRO A 82 -11.84 11.97 -7.56
CA PRO A 82 -12.34 13.20 -6.96
C PRO A 82 -11.28 13.93 -6.11
N ILE A 83 -10.49 13.17 -5.37
CA ILE A 83 -9.44 13.67 -4.47
C ILE A 83 -8.18 12.84 -4.70
N VAL A 84 -7.03 13.50 -4.83
CA VAL A 84 -5.72 12.84 -4.99
C VAL A 84 -4.76 13.39 -3.94
N PHE A 85 -3.99 12.47 -3.35
CA PHE A 85 -2.84 12.80 -2.50
C PHE A 85 -1.58 12.42 -3.28
N LEU A 86 -0.78 13.43 -3.64
CA LEU A 86 0.52 13.24 -4.25
C LEU A 86 1.58 13.43 -3.18
N THR A 87 2.23 12.34 -2.79
CA THR A 87 3.15 12.29 -1.66
C THR A 87 4.60 12.19 -2.10
N GLY A 88 5.53 12.61 -1.25
CA GLY A 88 6.96 12.46 -1.50
C GLY A 88 7.49 13.42 -2.56
N LEU A 89 6.99 14.66 -2.57
CA LEU A 89 7.49 15.72 -3.44
C LEU A 89 8.82 16.26 -2.93
N GLU A 90 9.85 15.45 -3.13
CA GLU A 90 11.21 15.64 -2.64
C GLU A 90 12.21 15.44 -3.79
N GLU A 91 13.31 16.19 -3.77
CA GLU A 91 14.44 15.97 -4.68
C GLU A 91 15.01 14.57 -4.47
N GLY A 92 15.22 13.86 -5.58
CA GLY A 92 15.67 12.48 -5.59
C GLY A 92 14.53 11.45 -5.58
N LEU A 93 13.30 11.83 -5.22
CA LEU A 93 12.13 10.98 -5.34
C LEU A 93 11.24 11.41 -6.52
N LEU A 94 10.85 12.69 -6.57
CA LEU A 94 10.20 13.31 -7.72
C LEU A 94 10.67 14.76 -7.85
N PRO A 95 11.68 15.05 -8.70
CA PRO A 95 12.27 14.18 -9.71
C PRO A 95 13.14 13.06 -9.12
N HIS A 96 13.05 11.86 -9.70
CA HIS A 96 13.90 10.72 -9.35
C HIS A 96 15.38 11.02 -9.58
N ARG A 97 16.29 10.48 -8.73
CA ARG A 97 17.75 10.71 -8.83
C ARG A 97 18.31 10.40 -10.22
N MET A 98 17.74 9.42 -10.92
CA MET A 98 18.21 9.04 -12.25
C MET A 98 17.86 10.02 -13.36
N SER A 99 16.84 10.85 -13.17
CA SER A 99 16.44 11.84 -14.16
C SER A 99 17.50 12.92 -14.40
N PHE A 100 18.44 13.08 -13.45
CA PHE A 100 19.57 14.00 -13.53
C PHE A 100 20.67 13.53 -14.48
N VAL A 101 20.87 12.21 -14.59
CA VAL A 101 21.94 11.62 -15.39
C VAL A 101 21.43 11.12 -16.75
N MET A 102 20.12 10.92 -16.89
CA MET A 102 19.50 10.48 -18.13
C MET A 102 19.16 11.66 -19.05
N ALA A 103 19.55 11.56 -20.32
CA ALA A 103 19.18 12.56 -21.32
C ALA A 103 17.64 12.68 -21.44
N GLY A 104 17.12 13.88 -21.19
CA GLY A 104 15.67 14.13 -21.19
C GLY A 104 14.92 13.63 -19.94
N GLY A 105 15.61 13.01 -18.98
CA GLY A 105 15.00 12.46 -17.77
C GLY A 105 14.21 13.50 -16.97
N MET A 106 14.78 14.69 -16.76
CA MET A 106 14.08 15.81 -16.10
C MET A 106 12.77 16.20 -16.78
N ALA A 107 12.73 16.18 -18.11
CA ALA A 107 11.51 16.50 -18.85
C ALA A 107 10.45 15.41 -18.67
N GLU A 108 10.87 14.15 -18.57
CA GLU A 108 9.98 13.02 -18.34
C GLU A 108 9.40 13.02 -16.91
N GLU A 109 10.22 13.23 -15.90
CA GLU A 109 9.76 13.37 -14.51
C GLU A 109 8.78 14.53 -14.34
N ARG A 110 9.00 15.63 -15.07
CA ARG A 110 8.07 16.76 -15.09
C ARG A 110 6.72 16.38 -15.71
N ARG A 111 6.72 15.54 -16.75
CA ARG A 111 5.48 14.99 -17.32
C ARG A 111 4.78 14.06 -16.33
N LEU A 112 5.53 13.24 -15.59
CA LEU A 112 4.96 12.39 -14.53
C LEU A 112 4.31 13.23 -13.44
N PHE A 113 4.96 14.30 -12.99
CA PHE A 113 4.37 15.25 -12.04
C PHE A 113 3.07 15.88 -12.59
N TYR A 114 3.08 16.32 -13.85
CA TYR A 114 1.88 16.83 -14.52
C TYR A 114 0.76 15.79 -14.60
N VAL A 115 1.07 14.54 -14.94
CA VAL A 115 0.10 13.43 -14.93
C VAL A 115 -0.51 13.30 -13.53
N GLY A 116 0.31 13.27 -12.48
CA GLY A 116 -0.12 13.21 -11.09
C GLY A 116 -1.10 14.32 -10.70
N ILE A 117 -0.76 15.57 -11.00
CA ILE A 117 -1.63 16.74 -10.76
C ILE A 117 -2.97 16.56 -11.46
N THR A 118 -2.96 16.18 -12.73
CA THR A 118 -4.17 16.07 -13.56
C THR A 118 -5.04 14.85 -13.26
N ARG A 119 -4.63 13.95 -12.34
CA ARG A 119 -5.51 12.87 -11.88
C ARG A 119 -6.61 13.39 -10.95
N ALA A 120 -6.43 14.58 -10.35
CA ALA A 120 -7.37 15.17 -9.41
C ALA A 120 -8.50 15.92 -10.11
N LYS A 121 -9.76 15.57 -9.82
CA LYS A 121 -10.95 16.29 -10.34
C LYS A 121 -11.37 17.48 -9.48
N LYS A 122 -11.26 17.37 -8.15
CA LYS A 122 -11.77 18.40 -7.21
C LYS A 122 -10.69 18.91 -6.27
N LYS A 123 -9.95 18.03 -5.60
CA LYS A 123 -8.92 18.42 -4.63
C LYS A 123 -7.62 17.65 -4.88
N LEU A 124 -6.51 18.37 -4.82
CA LEU A 124 -5.18 17.82 -4.86
C LEU A 124 -4.46 18.22 -3.57
N TYR A 125 -3.93 17.23 -2.87
CA TYR A 125 -3.05 17.43 -1.72
C TYR A 125 -1.64 17.04 -2.11
N LEU A 126 -0.69 17.93 -1.80
CA LEU A 126 0.72 17.75 -2.05
C LEU A 126 1.42 17.58 -0.70
N SER A 127 2.27 16.57 -0.54
CA SER A 127 3.05 16.38 0.68
C SER A 127 4.52 16.08 0.42
N LEU A 128 5.36 16.53 1.35
CA LEU A 128 6.79 16.32 1.40
C LEU A 128 7.21 16.08 2.85
N ALA A 129 8.28 15.35 3.07
CA ALA A 129 8.93 15.21 4.38
C ALA A 129 10.18 16.10 4.46
N MET A 130 10.51 16.59 5.66
CA MET A 130 11.79 17.27 5.92
C MET A 130 12.93 16.28 6.17
N SER A 131 12.59 15.06 6.58
CA SER A 131 13.53 13.95 6.72
C SER A 131 12.83 12.65 6.39
N ARG A 132 13.54 11.75 5.73
CA ARG A 132 13.04 10.44 5.31
C ARG A 132 14.04 9.37 5.71
N SER A 133 13.52 8.27 6.26
CA SER A 133 14.33 7.08 6.50
C SER A 133 14.27 6.19 5.26
N LEU A 134 15.39 5.99 4.59
CA LEU A 134 15.55 4.93 3.58
C LEU A 134 16.65 3.98 4.04
N TYR A 135 16.41 2.68 3.90
CA TYR A 135 17.42 1.65 4.21
C TYR A 135 17.96 1.69 5.65
N GLY A 136 17.18 2.21 6.60
CA GLY A 136 17.55 2.35 8.02
C GLY A 136 18.38 3.60 8.35
N GLU A 137 18.72 4.41 7.34
CA GLU A 137 19.39 5.70 7.53
C GLU A 137 18.39 6.84 7.31
N SER A 138 18.43 7.83 8.20
CA SER A 138 17.55 9.00 8.12
C SER A 138 18.32 10.13 7.43
N GLU A 139 17.88 10.48 6.23
CA GLU A 139 18.44 11.60 5.46
C GLU A 139 17.53 12.82 5.55
N SER A 140 18.14 14.01 5.48
CA SER A 140 17.39 15.26 5.30
C SER A 140 16.88 15.31 3.87
N ALA A 141 15.56 15.45 3.70
CA ALA A 141 14.95 15.55 2.38
C ALA A 141 14.85 17.01 1.95
N THR A 142 15.15 17.27 0.67
CA THR A 142 15.00 18.59 0.06
C THR A 142 13.67 18.65 -0.68
N PRO A 143 12.83 19.71 -0.53
CA PRO A 143 11.59 19.84 -1.30
C PRO A 143 11.81 19.79 -2.80
N SER A 144 10.92 19.10 -3.51
CA SER A 144 10.96 19.02 -4.98
C SER A 144 10.91 20.40 -5.62
N ARG A 145 11.80 20.65 -6.59
CA ARG A 145 11.76 21.85 -7.44
C ARG A 145 10.42 22.08 -8.12
N TYR A 146 9.66 21.02 -8.41
CA TYR A 146 8.38 21.14 -9.12
C TYR A 146 7.33 21.91 -8.32
N LEU A 147 7.48 22.00 -7.00
CA LEU A 147 6.65 22.86 -6.16
C LEU A 147 6.84 24.35 -6.48
N GLN A 148 8.03 24.78 -6.90
CA GLN A 148 8.33 26.16 -7.29
C GLN A 148 7.75 26.53 -8.65
N GLU A 149 7.40 25.52 -9.46
CA GLU A 149 6.81 25.72 -10.78
C GLU A 149 5.29 25.94 -10.71
N ILE A 150 4.66 25.55 -9.60
CA ILE A 150 3.27 25.87 -9.33
C ILE A 150 3.20 27.33 -8.87
N PRO A 151 2.34 28.17 -9.48
CA PRO A 151 2.14 29.53 -9.01
C PRO A 151 1.79 29.56 -7.52
N GLY A 152 2.60 30.24 -6.71
CA GLY A 152 2.52 30.16 -5.25
C GLY A 152 1.16 30.54 -4.65
N HIS A 153 0.38 31.38 -5.34
CA HIS A 153 -0.98 31.75 -4.93
C HIS A 153 -2.01 30.62 -5.07
N LEU A 154 -1.67 29.52 -5.74
CA LEU A 154 -2.50 28.32 -5.87
C LEU A 154 -2.21 27.29 -4.77
N ILE A 155 -1.14 27.47 -4.00
CA ILE A 155 -0.74 26.53 -2.94
C ILE A 155 -1.12 27.12 -1.58
N ASP A 156 -2.02 26.43 -0.88
CA ASP A 156 -2.28 26.65 0.54
C ASP A 156 -1.28 25.83 1.37
N TRP A 157 -0.19 26.47 1.82
CA TRP A 157 0.84 25.81 2.62
C TRP A 157 0.34 25.50 4.02
N ARG A 158 0.43 24.23 4.41
CA ARG A 158 0.10 23.76 5.76
C ARG A 158 1.28 23.01 6.35
N GLU A 159 1.72 23.44 7.53
CA GLU A 159 2.73 22.74 8.31
C GLU A 159 2.04 21.88 9.36
N SER A 160 2.38 20.59 9.40
CA SER A 160 1.82 19.64 10.37
C SER A 160 2.49 19.78 11.73
N GLY A 161 2.39 20.94 12.40
CA GLY A 161 2.56 21.15 13.85
C GLY A 161 3.80 20.62 14.58
N SER A 162 4.76 19.97 13.92
CA SER A 162 5.91 19.28 14.51
C SER A 162 7.21 20.07 14.39
N GLY A 163 7.12 21.40 14.48
CA GLY A 163 8.27 22.29 14.48
C GLY A 163 8.90 22.41 15.88
N ARG A 164 10.20 22.13 15.98
CA ARG A 164 11.04 22.51 17.14
C ARG A 164 11.22 24.03 17.16
N GLY A 165 10.65 24.69 18.16
CA GLY A 165 11.08 26.01 18.62
C GLY A 165 10.45 27.20 17.89
N GLY A 166 9.31 27.66 18.38
CA GLY A 166 8.72 28.96 18.01
C GLY A 166 7.40 29.14 18.75
N THR A 167 7.15 30.34 19.29
CA THR A 167 5.90 30.70 19.96
C THR A 167 4.68 30.28 19.13
N PRO A 168 3.63 29.70 19.74
CA PRO A 168 2.49 29.15 19.00
C PRO A 168 1.73 30.31 18.33
N LYS A 169 2.06 30.59 17.07
CA LYS A 169 1.17 31.38 16.22
C LYS A 169 -0.01 30.48 15.90
N ARG A 170 -1.13 30.76 16.59
CA ARG A 170 -2.50 30.26 16.39
C ARG A 170 -2.59 28.90 15.72
N TYR A 171 -2.96 27.90 16.51
CA TYR A 171 -3.60 26.66 16.05
C TYR A 171 -4.45 26.94 14.80
N THR A 172 -3.93 26.59 13.63
CA THR A 172 -4.70 26.61 12.40
C THR A 172 -5.45 25.28 12.38
N PRO A 173 -6.79 25.33 12.42
CA PRO A 173 -7.58 24.11 12.46
C PRO A 173 -7.21 23.19 11.30
N SER A 174 -7.14 21.89 11.60
CA SER A 174 -6.84 20.87 10.59
C SER A 174 -7.86 20.97 9.44
N ILE A 175 -7.56 20.39 8.27
CA ILE A 175 -8.52 20.39 7.16
C ILE A 175 -9.86 19.74 7.53
N ALA A 176 -9.85 18.85 8.54
CA ALA A 176 -11.03 18.27 9.15
C ALA A 176 -11.92 19.33 9.84
N GLU A 177 -11.33 20.36 10.46
CA GLU A 177 -12.06 21.43 11.14
C GLU A 177 -12.50 22.56 10.20
N THR A 178 -11.71 22.91 9.18
CA THR A 178 -11.98 24.07 8.30
C THR A 178 -13.05 23.80 7.24
N THR A 179 -13.23 22.56 6.81
CA THR A 179 -14.16 22.23 5.71
C THR A 179 -15.56 21.82 6.17
N GLY A 180 -15.91 22.00 7.44
CA GLY A 180 -17.28 21.75 7.91
C GLY A 180 -17.74 20.32 7.63
N PHE A 181 -16.81 19.36 7.60
CA PHE A 181 -17.17 17.97 7.79
C PHE A 181 -17.72 17.88 9.21
N ARG A 182 -19.02 18.11 9.36
CA ARG A 182 -19.77 17.48 10.44
C ARG A 182 -19.37 16.01 10.34
N SER A 183 -18.60 15.55 11.31
CA SER A 183 -18.69 14.18 11.77
C SER A 183 -20.16 14.00 12.14
N VAL A 184 -20.99 13.69 11.15
CA VAL A 184 -22.07 12.77 11.38
C VAL A 184 -21.36 11.60 12.03
N GLU A 185 -21.65 11.35 13.31
CA GLU A 185 -21.42 10.04 13.89
C GLU A 185 -22.20 9.07 13.02
N LYS A 186 -21.62 8.73 11.86
CA LYS A 186 -21.94 7.48 11.23
C LYS A 186 -21.56 6.47 12.31
N PRO A 187 -22.50 5.62 12.75
CA PRO A 187 -22.13 4.52 13.62
C PRO A 187 -20.90 3.88 12.97
N LYS A 188 -19.84 3.66 13.75
CA LYS A 188 -18.65 2.96 13.27
C LYS A 188 -19.18 1.81 12.43
N THR A 189 -18.87 1.80 11.14
CA THR A 189 -19.20 0.67 10.30
C THR A 189 -18.40 -0.46 10.93
N GLU A 190 -19.06 -1.29 11.74
CA GLU A 190 -18.50 -2.56 12.16
C GLU A 190 -18.31 -3.32 10.87
N TRP A 191 -17.06 -3.37 10.41
CA TRP A 191 -16.68 -4.20 9.30
C TRP A 191 -17.04 -5.62 9.70
N ALA A 192 -18.06 -6.20 9.06
CA ALA A 192 -18.38 -7.61 9.10
C ALA A 192 -17.25 -8.38 8.37
N GLY A 193 -16.06 -8.39 8.99
CA GLY A 193 -14.81 -8.81 8.36
C GLY A 193 -13.55 -8.20 8.97
N ALA A 194 -13.63 -7.29 9.94
CA ALA A 194 -12.46 -6.92 10.73
C ALA A 194 -11.96 -8.17 11.47
N ILE A 195 -10.82 -8.71 11.04
CA ILE A 195 -10.17 -9.87 11.63
C ILE A 195 -9.64 -9.44 13.01
N ASN A 196 -10.52 -9.46 14.01
CA ASN A 196 -10.19 -9.09 15.40
C ASN A 196 -9.43 -10.20 16.14
N GLN A 197 -9.26 -11.37 15.52
CA GLN A 197 -8.54 -12.50 16.09
C GLN A 197 -7.76 -13.23 14.99
N VAL A 198 -6.49 -13.53 15.27
CA VAL A 198 -5.67 -14.44 14.46
C VAL A 198 -6.34 -15.81 14.50
N ARG A 199 -7.06 -16.16 13.42
CA ARG A 199 -7.70 -17.47 13.31
C ARG A 199 -6.68 -18.50 12.85
N ASN A 200 -6.56 -19.56 13.62
CA ASN A 200 -5.73 -20.71 13.30
C ASN A 200 -6.65 -21.93 13.16
N ASN A 201 -7.09 -22.23 11.94
CA ASN A 201 -7.87 -23.44 11.64
C ASN A 201 -6.97 -24.69 11.55
N GLU A 202 -5.97 -24.79 12.42
CA GLU A 202 -5.07 -25.94 12.47
C GLU A 202 -5.87 -27.21 12.74
N GLY A 203 -5.85 -28.13 11.75
CA GLY A 203 -6.60 -29.39 11.79
C GLY A 203 -7.98 -29.36 11.15
N LEU A 204 -8.47 -28.22 10.66
CA LEU A 204 -9.73 -28.15 9.92
C LEU A 204 -9.55 -28.84 8.55
N GLN A 205 -10.25 -29.96 8.36
CA GLN A 205 -10.27 -30.68 7.08
C GLN A 205 -11.61 -30.46 6.37
N LEU A 206 -11.53 -29.92 5.17
CA LEU A 206 -12.66 -29.79 4.26
C LEU A 206 -12.60 -30.87 3.18
N ALA A 207 -13.77 -31.40 2.85
CA ALA A 207 -14.02 -32.29 1.74
C ALA A 207 -15.02 -31.64 0.77
N VAL A 208 -14.98 -32.07 -0.48
CA VAL A 208 -15.96 -31.64 -1.49
C VAL A 208 -17.36 -32.04 -1.03
N GLY A 209 -18.28 -31.08 -1.05
CA GLY A 209 -19.66 -31.25 -0.60
C GLY A 209 -19.94 -30.76 0.81
N ASP A 210 -18.90 -30.50 1.62
CA ASP A 210 -19.05 -29.92 2.97
C ASP A 210 -19.75 -28.56 2.93
N THR A 211 -20.51 -28.27 3.97
CA THR A 211 -21.11 -26.94 4.18
C THR A 211 -20.26 -26.17 5.17
N VAL A 212 -19.96 -24.92 4.85
CA VAL A 212 -19.24 -24.01 5.73
C VAL A 212 -20.03 -22.72 5.89
N GLU A 213 -19.80 -22.00 6.97
CA GLU A 213 -20.28 -20.65 7.20
C GLU A 213 -19.09 -19.70 7.25
N HIS A 214 -19.09 -18.69 6.37
CA HIS A 214 -18.07 -17.66 6.30
C HIS A 214 -18.61 -16.36 6.93
N ASP A 215 -17.81 -15.70 7.76
CA ASP A 215 -18.22 -14.49 8.49
C ASP A 215 -18.83 -13.41 7.59
N ALA A 216 -18.22 -13.18 6.41
CA ALA A 216 -18.66 -12.16 5.45
C ALA A 216 -19.66 -12.67 4.38
N PHE A 217 -19.60 -13.94 3.98
CA PHE A 217 -20.33 -14.46 2.82
C PHE A 217 -21.46 -15.41 3.19
N GLY A 218 -21.63 -15.71 4.49
CA GLY A 218 -22.62 -16.64 5.00
C GLY A 218 -22.34 -18.08 4.59
N LYS A 219 -23.41 -18.86 4.39
CA LYS A 219 -23.32 -20.29 4.11
C LYS A 219 -22.82 -20.55 2.69
N GLY A 220 -21.81 -21.40 2.56
CA GLY A 220 -21.25 -21.84 1.30
C GLY A 220 -21.04 -23.35 1.26
N ARG A 221 -20.97 -23.90 0.06
CA ARG A 221 -20.71 -25.32 -0.19
C ARG A 221 -19.36 -25.50 -0.85
N VAL A 222 -18.54 -26.38 -0.30
CA VAL A 222 -17.21 -26.70 -0.85
C VAL A 222 -17.39 -27.45 -2.18
N VAL A 223 -16.88 -26.88 -3.27
CA VAL A 223 -16.97 -27.46 -4.62
C VAL A 223 -15.67 -28.16 -5.02
N ALA A 224 -14.52 -27.72 -4.51
CA ALA A 224 -13.24 -28.36 -4.75
C ALA A 224 -12.32 -28.15 -3.54
N VAL A 225 -11.42 -29.10 -3.31
CA VAL A 225 -10.35 -28.98 -2.31
C VAL A 225 -9.04 -29.39 -2.98
N GLN A 226 -8.00 -28.58 -2.81
CA GLN A 226 -6.67 -28.81 -3.39
C GLN A 226 -5.59 -28.59 -2.33
N GLY A 227 -4.58 -29.45 -2.35
CA GLY A 227 -3.48 -29.42 -1.38
C GLY A 227 -3.82 -30.11 -0.06
N GLU A 228 -2.82 -30.21 0.81
CA GLU A 228 -2.89 -30.93 2.08
C GLU A 228 -2.33 -30.09 3.23
N GLY A 229 -2.81 -30.36 4.45
CA GLY A 229 -2.33 -29.73 5.68
C GLY A 229 -2.40 -28.21 5.64
N THR A 230 -1.28 -27.55 5.91
CA THR A 230 -1.21 -26.08 6.03
C THR A 230 -1.37 -25.33 4.71
N LYS A 231 -1.30 -26.03 3.57
CA LYS A 231 -1.48 -25.46 2.22
C LYS A 231 -2.81 -25.86 1.58
N GLN A 232 -3.72 -26.47 2.34
CA GLN A 232 -5.03 -26.85 1.80
C GLN A 232 -5.83 -25.60 1.43
N THR A 233 -6.27 -25.55 0.18
CA THR A 233 -7.16 -24.53 -0.37
C THR A 233 -8.51 -25.17 -0.72
N ALA A 234 -9.59 -24.43 -0.51
CA ALA A 234 -10.94 -24.87 -0.83
C ALA A 234 -11.60 -23.83 -1.74
N GLU A 235 -12.25 -24.30 -2.80
CA GLU A 235 -13.21 -23.50 -3.56
C GLU A 235 -14.58 -23.70 -2.95
N ILE A 236 -15.23 -22.58 -2.60
CA ILE A 236 -16.48 -22.57 -1.87
C ILE A 236 -17.46 -21.68 -2.62
N ASN A 237 -18.62 -22.24 -2.95
CA ASN A 237 -19.71 -21.52 -3.60
C ASN A 237 -20.66 -20.96 -2.53
N PHE A 238 -20.73 -19.64 -2.42
CA PHE A 238 -21.57 -18.89 -1.47
C PHE A 238 -22.90 -18.43 -2.09
N GLY A 239 -23.34 -19.03 -3.20
CA GLY A 239 -24.57 -18.66 -3.89
C GLY A 239 -24.49 -17.24 -4.45
N GLY A 240 -25.15 -16.29 -3.78
CA GLY A 240 -25.23 -14.89 -4.21
C GLY A 240 -23.89 -14.16 -4.29
N HIS A 241 -22.87 -14.63 -3.57
CA HIS A 241 -21.50 -14.08 -3.58
C HIS A 241 -20.54 -14.80 -4.53
N GLY A 242 -21.04 -15.76 -5.32
CA GLY A 242 -20.26 -16.55 -6.26
C GLY A 242 -19.32 -17.56 -5.59
N THR A 243 -18.37 -18.07 -6.38
CA THR A 243 -17.36 -19.03 -5.91
C THR A 243 -16.10 -18.28 -5.50
N LYS A 244 -15.60 -18.54 -4.29
CA LYS A 244 -14.35 -17.98 -3.77
C LYS A 244 -13.37 -19.10 -3.45
N ARG A 245 -12.08 -18.88 -3.75
CA ARG A 245 -10.99 -19.80 -3.39
C ARG A 245 -10.32 -19.28 -2.12
N LEU A 246 -10.30 -20.10 -1.08
CA LEU A 246 -9.84 -19.72 0.26
C LEU A 246 -8.77 -20.68 0.77
N LEU A 247 -7.77 -20.16 1.49
CA LEU A 247 -6.80 -20.98 2.21
C LEU A 247 -7.40 -21.43 3.55
N VAL A 248 -7.63 -22.73 3.72
CA VAL A 248 -8.43 -23.30 4.83
C VAL A 248 -7.87 -22.91 6.20
N LYS A 249 -6.54 -22.84 6.33
CA LYS A 249 -5.87 -22.52 7.60
C LYS A 249 -6.25 -21.15 8.19
N VAL A 250 -6.52 -20.16 7.32
CA VAL A 250 -6.70 -18.75 7.72
C VAL A 250 -8.06 -18.18 7.33
N ALA A 251 -8.81 -18.89 6.50
CA ALA A 251 -10.13 -18.45 6.06
C ALA A 251 -11.08 -18.29 7.26
N PRO A 252 -11.88 -17.21 7.33
CA PRO A 252 -12.84 -17.02 8.41
C PRO A 252 -14.09 -17.88 8.14
N ILE A 253 -13.90 -19.19 8.20
CA ILE A 253 -14.91 -20.21 7.92
C ILE A 253 -15.06 -21.18 9.09
N THR A 254 -16.29 -21.58 9.37
CA THR A 254 -16.63 -22.65 10.31
C THR A 254 -17.31 -23.77 9.53
N LYS A 255 -16.85 -25.02 9.71
CA LYS A 255 -17.53 -26.18 9.12
C LYS A 255 -18.83 -26.45 9.88
N LEU A 256 -19.94 -26.58 9.15
CA LEU A 256 -21.27 -26.89 9.70
C LEU A 256 -21.54 -28.39 9.69
#